data_AF-A0A0D2N304-F1
#
_entry.id   AF-A0A0D2N304-F1
#
_cell.length_a   1.000
_cell.length_b   1.000
_cell.length_c   1.000
_cell.angle_alpha   90.00
_cell.angle_beta   90.00
_cell.angle_gamma   90.00
#
_symmetry.space_group_name_H-M   'P 1'
#
loop_
_entity.id
_entity.type
_entity.pdbx_description
1 polymer ?
#
loop_
_entity_poly.entity_id
_entity_poly.type
_entity_poly.pdbx_seq_one_letter_code
_entity_poly.pdbx_strand_id
1 'polypeptide(L)'
;MWRLWARSTSPYLSRLRTTMGVENFWRQLKHNYLHNYTRPRLDQLVWVLIHKVTPAYFARMDGLQDGYRMGRSKPLTAYQRRFKTA
;
A
#
# COMPACT_ATOMS: atom_id res chain seq x y z
N MET A 1 -13.28 16.51 16.76
CA MET A 1 -12.82 16.37 15.37
C MET A 1 -11.28 16.36 15.38
N TRP A 2 -10.65 15.18 15.36
CA TRP A 2 -9.18 15.08 15.49
C TRP A 2 -8.51 15.69 14.25
N ARG A 3 -7.85 16.84 14.42
CA ARG A 3 -7.01 17.47 13.40
C ARG A 3 -5.88 16.50 13.08
N LEU A 4 -6.06 15.76 11.98
CA LEU A 4 -5.18 14.78 11.35
C LEU A 4 -3.68 15.02 11.62
N TRP A 5 -3.18 14.44 12.70
CA TRP A 5 -1.78 14.49 13.16
C TRP A 5 -0.83 13.71 12.23
N ALA A 6 -1.37 12.96 11.26
CA ALA A 6 -0.63 12.07 10.37
C ALA A 6 -0.60 12.52 8.90
N ARG A 7 -0.78 13.83 8.62
CA ARG A 7 -0.68 14.38 7.25
C ARG A 7 0.70 14.96 6.98
N SER A 8 1.19 14.79 5.76
CA SER A 8 2.22 15.70 5.25
C SER A 8 1.55 17.04 4.93
N THR A 9 2.28 18.14 5.12
CA THR A 9 1.79 19.50 4.84
C THR A 9 1.65 19.78 3.34
N SER A 10 2.18 18.91 2.47
CA SER A 10 2.25 19.15 1.03
C SER A 10 1.01 18.63 0.29
N PRO A 11 0.35 19.46 -0.54
CA PRO A 11 -0.78 19.02 -1.37
C PRO A 11 -0.37 18.02 -2.46
N TYR A 12 0.92 17.95 -2.80
CA TYR A 12 1.46 17.02 -3.78
C TYR A 12 1.66 15.60 -3.24
N LEU A 13 1.71 15.44 -1.92
CA LEU A 13 1.80 14.12 -1.32
C LEU A 13 0.40 13.52 -1.23
N SER A 14 0.20 12.38 -1.91
CA SER A 14 -1.06 11.65 -1.85
C SER A 14 -1.49 11.41 -0.40
N ARG A 15 -2.79 11.58 -0.11
CA ARG A 15 -3.38 11.33 1.22
C ARG A 15 -3.16 9.91 1.75
N LEU A 16 -2.79 8.98 0.87
CA LEU A 16 -2.48 7.58 1.16
C LEU A 16 -1.03 7.34 1.61
N ARG A 17 -0.12 8.32 1.39
CA ARG A 17 1.28 8.28 1.84
C ARG A 17 1.44 8.99 3.17
N THR A 18 0.93 8.37 4.23
CA THR A 18 1.22 8.79 5.60
C THR A 18 2.55 8.19 6.05
N THR A 19 3.23 8.80 7.02
CA THR A 19 4.46 8.26 7.64
C THR A 19 4.25 6.82 8.12
N MET A 20 3.10 6.55 8.73
CA MET A 20 2.66 5.23 9.17
C MET A 20 2.55 4.21 8.00
N GLY A 21 2.08 4.64 6.84
CA GLY A 21 2.03 3.81 5.64
C GLY A 21 3.42 3.44 5.14
N VAL A 22 4.35 4.39 5.18
CA VAL A 22 5.76 4.17 4.80
C VAL A 22 6.45 3.22 5.79
N GLU A 23 6.26 3.41 7.09
CA GLU A 23 6.80 2.51 8.12
C GLU A 23 6.25 1.08 7.98
N ASN A 24 4.95 0.93 7.78
CA ASN A 24 4.32 -0.37 7.56
C ASN A 24 4.86 -1.05 6.29
N PHE A 25 5.06 -0.29 5.22
CA PHE A 25 5.69 -0.79 4.00
C PHE A 25 7.10 -1.33 4.29
N TRP A 26 7.95 -0.58 4.99
CA TRP A 26 9.30 -1.03 5.35
C TRP A 26 9.30 -2.25 6.28
N ARG A 27 8.32 -2.33 7.20
CA ARG A 27 8.14 -3.51 8.05
C ARG A 27 7.81 -4.76 7.22
N GLN A 28 6.87 -4.65 6.29
CA GLN A 28 6.51 -5.75 5.39
C GLN A 28 7.64 -6.13 4.45
N LEU A 29 8.37 -5.16 3.92
CA LEU A 29 9.51 -5.41 3.03
C LEU A 29 10.60 -6.21 3.75
N LYS A 30 10.94 -5.80 4.97
CA LYS A 30 11.89 -6.53 5.82
C LYS A 30 11.44 -7.97 6.09
N HIS A 31 10.19 -8.13 6.49
CA HIS A 31 9.65 -9.44 6.84
C HIS A 31 9.53 -10.37 5.63
N ASN A 32 9.03 -9.89 4.49
CA ASN A 32 8.71 -10.74 3.34
C ASN A 32 9.92 -11.03 2.45
N TYR A 33 10.82 -10.06 2.27
CA TYR A 33 11.89 -10.19 1.28
C TYR A 33 13.30 -10.23 1.86
N LEU A 34 13.51 -9.64 3.04
CA LEU A 34 14.84 -9.52 3.64
C LEU A 34 15.11 -10.48 4.81
N HIS A 35 14.14 -11.31 5.21
CA HIS A 35 14.30 -12.24 6.33
C HIS A 35 15.42 -13.27 6.09
N ASN A 36 15.66 -13.66 4.83
CA ASN A 36 16.70 -14.62 4.46
C ASN A 36 18.09 -13.99 4.28
N TYR A 37 18.19 -12.66 4.31
CA TYR A 37 19.46 -11.97 4.10
C TYR A 37 19.95 -11.39 5.42
N THR A 38 20.99 -12.01 5.98
CA THR A 38 21.59 -11.56 7.25
C THR A 38 22.30 -10.21 7.16
N ARG A 39 22.57 -9.69 5.94
CA ARG A 39 23.07 -8.34 5.63
C ARG A 39 22.95 -8.06 4.12
N PRO A 40 21.77 -7.68 3.62
CA PRO A 40 21.60 -7.39 2.19
C PRO A 40 22.48 -6.18 1.82
N ARG A 41 23.27 -6.33 0.76
CA ARG A 41 23.96 -5.18 0.16
C ARG A 41 22.90 -4.22 -0.40
N LEU A 42 23.23 -2.92 -0.45
CA LEU A 42 22.31 -1.91 -0.99
C LEU A 42 21.86 -2.26 -2.42
N ASP A 43 22.78 -2.78 -3.23
CA ASP A 43 22.51 -3.27 -4.59
C ASP A 43 21.44 -4.36 -4.63
N GLN A 44 21.51 -5.34 -3.72
CA GLN A 44 20.54 -6.42 -3.62
C GLN A 44 19.16 -5.92 -3.17
N LEU A 45 19.11 -4.93 -2.27
CA LEU A 45 17.86 -4.28 -1.88
C LEU A 45 17.22 -3.56 -3.07
N VAL A 46 18.01 -2.85 -3.87
CA VAL A 46 17.54 -2.17 -5.09
C VAL A 46 17.00 -3.19 -6.10
N TRP A 47 17.71 -4.29 -6.30
CA TRP A 47 17.24 -5.36 -7.18
C TRP A 47 15.88 -5.93 -6.72
N VAL A 48 15.71 -6.19 -5.42
CA VAL A 48 14.45 -6.66 -4.83
C VAL A 48 13.32 -5.63 -5.02
N LEU A 49 13.61 -4.34 -4.81
CA LEU A 49 12.63 -3.27 -5.01
C LEU A 49 12.13 -3.23 -6.45
N ILE A 50 13.05 -3.32 -7.42
CA ILE A 50 12.72 -3.25 -8.86
C ILE A 50 11.99 -4.52 -9.32
N HIS A 51 12.50 -5.70 -9.00
CA HIS A 51 12.04 -6.95 -9.61
C HIS A 51 10.93 -7.66 -8.83
N LYS A 52 10.80 -7.41 -7.52
CA LYS A 52 9.81 -8.10 -6.68
C LYS A 52 8.74 -7.15 -6.17
N VAL A 53 9.14 -6.03 -5.59
CA VAL A 53 8.19 -5.12 -4.91
C VAL A 53 7.38 -4.30 -5.90
N THR A 54 8.04 -3.73 -6.92
CA THR A 54 7.38 -2.84 -7.89
C THR A 54 6.30 -3.56 -8.70
N PRO A 55 6.53 -4.76 -9.27
CA PRO A 55 5.48 -5.48 -10.01
C PRO A 55 4.31 -5.90 -9.12
N ALA A 56 4.59 -6.37 -7.90
CA ALA A 56 3.54 -6.71 -6.93
C ALA A 56 2.71 -5.50 -6.53
N TYR A 57 3.33 -4.33 -6.43
CA TYR A 57 2.64 -3.08 -6.15
C TYR A 57 1.74 -2.65 -7.32
N PHE A 58 2.25 -2.67 -8.55
CA PHE A 58 1.44 -2.36 -9.74
C PHE A 58 0.28 -3.34 -9.93
N ALA A 59 0.47 -4.64 -9.71
CA ALA A 59 -0.62 -5.63 -9.77
C ALA A 59 -1.73 -5.34 -8.75
N ARG A 60 -1.36 -4.88 -7.53
CA ARG A 60 -2.34 -4.45 -6.52
C ARG A 60 -3.03 -3.16 -6.94
N MET A 61 -2.28 -2.18 -7.45
CA MET A 61 -2.82 -0.92 -7.93
C MET A 61 -3.83 -1.12 -9.06
N ASP A 62 -3.53 -2.02 -10.00
CA ASP A 62 -4.43 -2.36 -11.10
C ASP A 62 -5.78 -2.86 -10.57
N GLY A 63 -5.77 -3.75 -9.57
CA GLY A 63 -6.99 -4.20 -8.89
C GLY A 63 -7.77 -3.12 -8.11
N LEU A 64 -7.12 -2.01 -7.77
CA LEU A 64 -7.70 -0.83 -7.12
C LEU A 64 -8.21 0.21 -8.14
N GLN A 65 -7.78 0.14 -9.40
CA GLN A 65 -8.29 1.02 -10.45
C GLN A 65 -9.70 0.60 -10.85
N ASP A 66 -10.57 1.58 -11.07
CA ASP A 66 -11.99 1.38 -11.38
C ASP A 66 -12.22 0.59 -12.69
N GLY A 67 -11.20 0.49 -13.56
CA GLY A 67 -11.23 -0.30 -14.78
C GLY A 67 -11.12 -1.82 -14.59
N TYR A 68 -10.63 -2.29 -13.44
CA TYR A 68 -10.38 -3.73 -13.20
C TYR A 68 -11.66 -4.59 -13.24
N ARG A 69 -12.83 -3.98 -13.01
CA ARG A 69 -14.14 -4.65 -13.05
C ARG A 69 -15.24 -3.76 -13.61
N MET A 70 -15.09 -3.28 -14.85
CA MET A 70 -16.13 -2.44 -15.48
C MET A 70 -17.53 -3.09 -15.55
N GLY A 71 -17.60 -4.43 -15.61
CA GLY A 71 -18.87 -5.17 -15.70
C GLY A 71 -19.55 -5.50 -14.36
N ARG A 72 -19.00 -5.12 -13.20
CA ARG A 72 -19.56 -5.49 -11.89
C ARG A 72 -19.62 -4.28 -10.97
N SER A 73 -20.73 -4.13 -10.26
CA SER A 73 -20.84 -3.10 -9.22
C SER A 73 -19.74 -3.26 -8.18
N LYS A 74 -19.19 -2.13 -7.72
CA LYS A 74 -18.13 -2.12 -6.72
C LYS A 74 -18.60 -2.86 -5.47
N PRO A 75 -17.82 -3.80 -4.90
CA PRO A 75 -18.21 -4.48 -3.69
C PRO A 75 -18.36 -3.45 -2.57
N LEU A 76 -19.45 -3.52 -1.82
CA LEU A 76 -19.68 -2.63 -0.68
C LEU A 76 -18.50 -2.76 0.30
N THR A 77 -17.96 -1.61 0.70
CA THR A 77 -16.94 -1.50 1.75
C THR A 77 -17.49 -2.12 3.04
N ALA A 78 -16.62 -2.68 3.89
CA ALA A 78 -17.02 -3.29 5.16
C ALA A 78 -17.94 -2.37 6.00
N TYR A 79 -17.69 -1.06 5.97
CA TYR A 79 -18.52 -0.04 6.60
C TYR A 79 -19.93 0.04 5.98
N GLN A 80 -20.02 0.11 4.65
CA GLN A 80 -21.32 0.18 3.94
C GLN A 80 -22.15 -1.10 4.15
N ARG A 81 -21.47 -2.26 4.25
CA ARG A 81 -22.11 -3.54 4.55
C ARG A 81 -22.71 -3.53 5.96
N ARG A 82 -21.96 -3.03 6.95
CA ARG A 82 -22.44 -2.85 8.33
C ARG A 82 -23.60 -1.86 8.44
N PHE A 83 -23.57 -0.77 7.68
CA PHE A 83 -24.65 0.22 7.66
C PHE A 83 -25.95 -0.34 7.08
N LYS A 84 -25.87 -1.20 6.05
CA LYS A 84 -27.05 -1.86 5.47
C LYS A 84 -27.73 -2.86 6.39
N THR A 85 -27.00 -3.40 7.36
CA THR A 85 -27.50 -4.41 8.32
C THR A 85 -28.02 -3.81 9.63
N ALA A 86 -27.81 -2.50 9.84
CA ALA A 86 -28.33 -1.75 10.97
C ALA A 86 -29.66 -1.09 10.59
#